data_AF-A0A8C6FU56-F1
#
_entry.id   AF-A0A8C6FU56-F1
#
_cell.length_a   1.000
_cell.length_b   1.000
_cell.length_c   1.000
_cell.angle_alpha   90.00
_cell.angle_beta   90.00
_cell.angle_gamma   90.00
#
_symmetry.space_group_name_H-M   'P 1'
#
loop_
_entity.id
_entity.type
_entity.pdbx_description
1 polymer ?
#
loop_
_entity_poly.entity_id
_entity_poly.type
_entity_poly.pdbx_seq_one_letter_code
_entity_poly.pdbx_strand_id
1 'polypeptide(L)'
;MSRDLVPRIYEMMSHVKPIKFEDVYVEICLNLLKVDIHIPEDTNLFFLYRIHLDVCQLRRVIAAHGFSSKEIITFWQVMLRNTTCHY
;
A
#
# COMPACT_ATOMS: atom_id res chain seq x y z
N MET A 1 -8.19 2.45 1.52
CA MET A 1 -9.00 3.56 2.05
C MET A 1 -10.24 3.72 1.17
N SER A 2 -11.44 3.67 1.75
CA SER A 2 -12.69 3.80 0.99
C SER A 2 -13.03 5.26 0.71
N ARG A 3 -13.83 5.52 -0.33
CA ARG A 3 -14.19 6.88 -0.79
C ARG A 3 -14.90 7.70 0.30
N ASP A 4 -15.72 7.06 1.11
CA ASP A 4 -16.49 7.65 2.21
C ASP A 4 -15.64 7.97 3.45
N LEU A 5 -14.51 7.28 3.63
CA LEU A 5 -13.61 7.53 4.74
C LEU A 5 -12.72 8.76 4.53
N VAL A 6 -12.32 9.03 3.28
CA VAL A 6 -11.46 10.18 2.93
C VAL A 6 -11.94 11.53 3.49
N PRO A 7 -13.20 11.97 3.26
CA PRO A 7 -13.66 13.26 3.77
C PRO A 7 -13.66 13.33 5.31
N ARG A 8 -13.93 12.20 5.99
CA ARG A 8 -13.91 12.13 7.46
C ARG A 8 -12.50 12.31 8.02
N ILE A 9 -11.50 11.70 7.39
CA ILE A 9 -10.08 11.88 7.76
C ILE A 9 -9.69 13.34 7.54
N TYR A 10 -10.04 13.91 6.39
CA TYR A 10 -9.71 15.29 6.06
C TYR A 10 -10.30 16.29 7.07
N GLU A 11 -11.54 16.10 7.48
CA GLU A 11 -12.17 16.88 8.56
C GLU A 11 -11.43 16.70 9.90
N MET A 12 -11.11 15.46 10.28
CA MET A 12 -10.36 15.15 11.51
C MET A 12 -8.98 15.81 11.54
N MET A 13 -8.28 15.89 10.41
CA MET A 13 -6.98 16.57 10.30
C MET A 13 -7.04 18.04 10.72
N SER A 14 -8.19 18.72 10.61
CA SER A 14 -8.33 20.12 11.09
C SER A 14 -8.34 20.25 12.63
N HIS A 15 -8.54 19.14 13.34
CA HIS A 15 -8.60 19.06 14.79
C HIS A 15 -7.34 18.45 15.42
N VAL A 16 -6.41 17.95 14.61
CA VAL A 16 -5.16 17.33 15.08
C VAL A 16 -3.99 18.26 14.76
N LYS A 17 -3.09 18.47 15.73
CA LYS A 17 -1.87 19.26 15.51
C LYS A 17 -0.99 18.55 14.46
N PRO A 18 -0.57 19.24 13.37
CA PRO A 18 0.30 18.63 12.36
C PRO A 18 1.64 18.15 12.94
N ILE A 19 2.10 16.99 12.48
CA ILE A 19 3.40 16.39 12.85
C ILE A 19 4.19 16.00 11.59
N LYS A 20 5.51 15.86 11.72
CA LYS A 20 6.43 15.60 10.59
C LYS A 20 6.52 14.11 10.16
N PHE A 21 5.42 13.37 10.31
CA PHE A 21 5.31 11.97 9.90
C PHE A 21 3.91 11.76 9.35
N GLU A 22 3.78 11.82 8.02
CA GLU A 22 2.51 11.72 7.30
C GLU A 22 1.70 10.49 7.74
N ASP A 23 2.31 9.31 7.66
CA ASP A 23 1.61 8.05 7.96
C ASP A 23 1.14 8.00 9.42
N VAL A 24 1.96 8.48 10.36
CA VAL A 24 1.60 8.58 11.78
C VAL A 24 0.50 9.62 11.99
N TYR A 25 0.53 10.71 11.23
CA TYR A 25 -0.50 11.75 11.31
C TYR A 25 -1.86 11.25 10.83
N VAL A 26 -1.88 10.50 9.73
CA VAL A 26 -3.09 9.84 9.22
C VAL A 26 -3.57 8.78 10.20
N GLU A 27 -2.67 7.99 10.78
CA GLU A 27 -2.99 6.98 11.81
C GLU A 27 -3.66 7.58 13.05
N ILE A 28 -3.16 8.71 13.55
CA ILE A 28 -3.81 9.43 14.66
C ILE A 28 -5.24 9.82 14.30
N CYS A 29 -5.48 10.31 13.08
CA CYS A 29 -6.81 10.67 12.63
C CYS A 29 -7.73 9.45 12.53
N LEU A 30 -7.23 8.32 12.01
CA LEU A 30 -7.97 7.05 11.94
C LEU A 30 -8.35 6.53 13.32
N ASN A 31 -7.41 6.61 14.27
CA ASN A 31 -7.62 6.20 15.66
C ASN A 31 -8.71 7.05 16.35
N LEU A 32 -8.66 8.38 16.19
CA LEU A 32 -9.68 9.29 16.72
C LEU A 32 -11.06 9.05 16.10
N LEU A 33 -11.10 8.67 14.81
CA LEU A 33 -12.33 8.28 14.11
C LEU A 33 -12.81 6.86 14.44
N LYS A 34 -12.07 6.11 15.26
CA LYS A 34 -12.35 4.72 15.64
C LYS A 34 -12.53 3.79 14.43
N VAL A 35 -11.70 4.00 13.40
CA VAL A 35 -11.67 3.12 12.24
C VAL A 35 -10.97 1.83 12.63
N ASP A 36 -11.58 0.70 12.32
CA ASP A 36 -10.94 -0.60 12.47
C ASP A 36 -9.93 -0.84 11.35
N ILE A 37 -8.67 -1.05 11.71
CA ILE A 37 -7.58 -1.25 10.77
C ILE A 37 -7.33 -2.74 10.63
N HIS A 38 -7.59 -3.26 9.43
CA HIS A 38 -7.31 -4.65 9.11
C HIS A 38 -5.87 -4.81 8.63
N ILE A 39 -5.09 -5.62 9.36
CA ILE A 39 -3.78 -6.10 8.94
C ILE A 39 -3.98 -7.47 8.27
N PRO A 40 -3.64 -7.62 6.98
CA PRO A 40 -3.76 -8.91 6.31
C PRO A 40 -2.92 -10.01 6.99
N GLU A 41 -3.42 -11.23 7.00
CA GLU A 41 -2.68 -12.40 7.53
C GLU A 41 -1.48 -12.79 6.65
N ASP A 42 -1.59 -12.59 5.33
CA ASP A 42 -0.48 -12.85 4.41
C ASP A 42 0.58 -11.75 4.52
N THR A 43 1.73 -12.10 5.09
CA THR A 43 2.86 -11.19 5.27
C THR A 43 3.58 -10.84 3.97
N ASN A 44 3.26 -11.49 2.85
CA ASN A 44 3.93 -11.29 1.55
C ASN A 44 3.17 -10.32 0.63
N LEU A 45 2.34 -9.44 1.17
CA LEU A 45 1.56 -8.47 0.38
C LEU A 45 2.22 -7.09 0.27
N PHE A 46 3.02 -6.69 1.27
CA PHE A 46 3.64 -5.37 1.33
C PHE A 46 5.14 -5.47 1.64
N PHE A 47 5.97 -4.92 0.75
CA PHE A 47 7.44 -4.91 0.93
C PHE A 47 7.98 -3.48 0.97
N LEU A 48 8.43 -3.05 2.15
CA LEU A 48 9.01 -1.71 2.39
C LEU A 48 10.40 -1.52 1.79
N TYR A 49 11.08 -2.60 1.45
CA TYR A 49 12.43 -2.60 0.88
C TYR A 49 12.49 -3.46 -0.38
N ARG A 50 13.55 -3.24 -1.15
CA ARG A 50 13.79 -3.98 -2.39
C ARG A 50 13.96 -5.46 -2.09
N ILE A 51 13.17 -6.28 -2.77
CA ILE A 51 13.26 -7.73 -2.76
C ILE A 51 13.32 -8.27 -4.18
N HIS A 52 13.80 -9.50 -4.33
CA HIS A 52 13.71 -10.21 -5.61
C HIS A 52 12.30 -10.78 -5.74
N LEU A 53 11.60 -10.40 -6.81
CA LEU A 53 10.25 -10.87 -7.12
C LEU A 53 10.25 -11.49 -8.53
N ASP A 54 9.78 -12.72 -8.64
CA ASP A 54 9.43 -13.30 -9.93
C ASP A 54 8.05 -12.79 -10.42
N VAL A 55 7.66 -13.17 -11.63
CA VAL A 55 6.40 -12.73 -12.26
C VAL A 55 5.17 -13.15 -11.48
N CYS A 56 5.19 -14.33 -10.85
CA CYS A 56 4.07 -14.86 -10.09
C CYS A 56 3.96 -14.21 -8.72
N GLN A 57 5.10 -13.90 -8.09
CA GLN A 57 5.16 -13.12 -6.87
C GLN A 57 4.69 -11.68 -7.12
N LEU A 58 5.14 -11.03 -8.20
CA LEU A 58 4.68 -9.68 -8.61
C LEU A 58 3.16 -9.59 -8.75
N ARG A 59 2.49 -10.66 -9.16
CA ARG A 59 1.03 -10.71 -9.29
C ARG A 59 0.27 -10.86 -7.97
N ARG A 60 0.94 -11.27 -6.90
CA ARG A 60 0.33 -11.47 -5.58
C ARG A 60 0.54 -10.29 -4.64
N VAL A 61 1.65 -9.56 -4.80
CA VAL A 61 1.93 -8.40 -3.95
C VAL A 61 0.95 -7.26 -4.21
N ILE A 62 0.60 -6.52 -3.16
CA ILE A 62 -0.16 -5.27 -3.26
C ILE A 62 0.80 -4.10 -3.52
N ALA A 63 1.93 -4.05 -2.81
CA ALA A 63 2.94 -3.01 -3.00
C ALA A 63 4.35 -3.51 -2.66
N ALA A 64 5.35 -3.03 -3.41
CA ALA A 64 6.75 -3.28 -3.14
C ALA A 64 7.60 -2.04 -3.51
N HIS A 65 8.57 -1.71 -2.67
CA HIS A 65 9.41 -0.51 -2.81
C HIS A 65 10.82 -0.82 -3.34
N GLY A 66 11.55 0.24 -3.73
CA GLY A 66 12.97 0.14 -4.10
C GLY A 66 13.24 -0.22 -5.57
N PHE A 67 12.27 0.03 -6.45
CA PHE A 67 12.40 -0.18 -7.89
C PHE A 67 12.46 1.14 -8.64
N SER A 68 13.30 1.19 -9.68
CA SER A 68 13.37 2.31 -10.61
C SER A 68 12.13 2.37 -11.51
N SER A 69 11.86 3.54 -12.09
CA SER A 69 10.75 3.72 -13.04
C SER A 69 10.83 2.75 -14.22
N LYS A 70 12.05 2.43 -14.71
CA LYS A 70 12.28 1.46 -15.78
C LYS A 70 11.87 0.05 -15.37
N GLU A 71 12.19 -0.36 -14.15
CA GLU A 71 11.79 -1.66 -13.60
C GLU A 71 10.27 -1.73 -13.45
N ILE A 72 9.63 -0.71 -12.89
CA ILE A 72 8.17 -0.66 -12.71
C ILE A 72 7.44 -0.79 -14.06
N ILE A 73 7.87 -0.04 -15.09
CA ILE A 73 7.31 -0.16 -16.45
C ILE A 73 7.51 -1.59 -16.98
N THR A 74 8.69 -2.16 -16.79
CA THR A 74 9.01 -3.52 -17.23
C THR A 74 8.12 -4.56 -16.53
N PHE A 75 7.95 -4.45 -15.21
CA PHE A 75 7.08 -5.33 -14.43
C PHE A 75 5.65 -5.26 -14.92
N TRP A 76 5.12 -4.05 -15.15
CA TRP A 76 3.78 -3.87 -15.69
C TRP A 76 3.60 -4.59 -17.04
N GLN A 77 4.55 -4.42 -17.96
CA GLN A 77 4.53 -5.10 -19.26
C GLN A 77 4.59 -6.62 -19.14
N VAL A 78 5.40 -7.15 -18.22
CA VAL A 78 5.54 -8.59 -18.00
C VAL A 78 4.28 -9.16 -17.35
N MET A 79 3.66 -8.46 -16.40
CA MET A 79 2.41 -8.89 -15.76
C MET A 79 1.23 -8.98 -16.73
N LEU A 80 1.21 -8.15 -17.77
CA LEU A 80 0.19 -8.18 -18.83
C LEU A 80 0.33 -9.39 -19.80
N ARG A 81 1.48 -10.08 -19.81
CA ARG A 81 1.67 -11.26 -20.66
C ARG A 81 0.94 -12.47 -20.07
N ASN A 82 0.48 -13.38 -20.92
CA ASN A 82 -0.21 -14.58 -20.46
C ASN A 82 0.81 -15.63 -19.95
N THR A 83 1.33 -15.40 -18.75
CA THR A 83 2.19 -16.33 -18.02
C THR A 83 1.34 -17.16 -17.07
N THR A 84 1.44 -18.48 -17.14
CA THR A 84 0.78 -19.38 -16.19
C THR A 84 1.58 -19.40 -14.89
N CYS A 85 0.90 -19.13 -13.78
CA CYS A 85 1.47 -19.27 -12.44
C CYS A 85 0.83 -20.48 -11.77
N HIS A 86 1.66 -21.33 -11.16
CA HIS A 86 1.19 -22.44 -10.33
C HIS A 86 1.25 -21.98 -8.87
N TYR A 87 0.11 -22.02 -8.20
CA TYR A 87 -0.05 -21.58 -6.81
C TYR A 87 -0.40 -22.77 -5.92
#